data_AF-A0A0U2MM01-F1
#
_entry.id   AF-A0A0U2MM01-F1
#
_cell.length_a   1.000
_cell.length_b   1.000
_cell.length_c   1.000
_cell.angle_alpha   90.00
_cell.angle_beta   90.00
_cell.angle_gamma   90.00
#
_symmetry.space_group_name_H-M   'P 1'
#
loop_
_entity.id
_entity.type
_entity.pdbx_description
1 polymer ?
#
loop_
_entity_poly.entity_id
_entity_poly.type
_entity_poly.pdbx_seq_one_letter_code
_entity_poly.pdbx_strand_id
1 'polypeptide(L)'
;MSQIIIIRLLKISIVLGLCLIVTGHALIVSSYFTRQHGISGIITAAACIAIGVLLSLPTKIYLTILLMEAEKRYLKAHSHKPK
;
A
#
# COMPACT_ATOMS: atom_id res chain seq x y z
N MET A 1 8.86 17.81 8.81
CA MET A 1 9.05 16.34 8.75
C MET A 1 9.47 15.98 7.32
N SER A 2 10.65 15.41 7.12
CA SER A 2 11.23 15.22 5.78
C SER A 2 10.33 14.38 4.87
N GLN A 3 9.86 14.96 3.76
CA GLN A 3 9.06 14.30 2.70
C GLN A 3 9.65 12.92 2.30
N ILE A 4 10.97 12.79 2.36
CA ILE A 4 11.72 11.56 2.09
C ILE A 4 11.32 10.40 3.02
N ILE A 5 11.04 10.67 4.30
CA ILE A 5 10.66 9.65 5.30
C ILE A 5 9.27 9.11 4.96
N ILE A 6 8.34 9.98 4.54
CA ILE A 6 6.98 9.59 4.17
C ILE A 6 7.01 8.72 2.91
N ILE A 7 7.79 9.13 1.90
CA ILE A 7 7.97 8.34 0.67
C ILE A 7 8.61 6.97 0.98
N ARG A 8 9.59 6.90 1.88
CA ARG A 8 10.19 5.62 2.30
C ARG A 8 9.19 4.74 3.03
N LEU A 9 8.40 5.29 3.96
CA LEU A 9 7.35 4.56 4.67
C LEU A 9 6.30 4.01 3.71
N LEU A 10 5.89 4.80 2.71
CA LEU A 10 4.98 4.36 1.63
C LEU A 10 5.57 3.20 0.81
N LYS A 11 6.85 3.29 0.45
CA LYS A 11 7.52 2.24 -0.32
C LYS A 11 7.62 0.95 0.47
N ILE A 12 7.90 1.06 1.78
CA ILE A 12 7.97 -0.07 2.70
C ILE A 12 6.57 -0.68 2.91
N SER A 13 5.51 0.12 3.05
CA SER A 13 4.15 -0.41 3.24
C SER A 13 3.63 -1.17 2.02
N ILE A 14 3.98 -0.74 0.80
CA ILE A 14 3.69 -1.49 -0.44
C ILE A 14 4.38 -2.85 -0.42
N VAL A 15 5.69 -2.87 -0.16
CA VAL A 15 6.47 -4.11 -0.15
C VAL A 15 5.97 -5.05 0.96
N LEU A 16 5.69 -4.49 2.14
CA LEU A 16 5.15 -5.24 3.28
C LEU A 16 3.75 -5.81 2.96
N GLY A 17 2.86 -5.02 2.35
CA GLY A 17 1.54 -5.47 1.91
C GLY A 17 1.61 -6.57 0.85
N LEU A 18 2.53 -6.46 -0.10
CA LEU A 18 2.74 -7.49 -1.13
C LEU A 18 3.27 -8.79 -0.51
N CYS A 19 4.24 -8.70 0.41
CA CYS A 19 4.73 -9.85 1.16
C CYS A 19 3.61 -10.52 1.98
N LEU A 20 2.73 -9.75 2.62
CA LEU A 20 1.58 -10.28 3.38
C LEU A 20 0.59 -11.02 2.47
N ILE A 21 0.31 -10.51 1.27
CA ILE A 21 -0.56 -11.17 0.29
C ILE A 21 0.06 -12.49 -0.18
N VAL A 22 1.35 -12.49 -0.53
CA VAL A 22 2.08 -13.70 -0.93
C VAL A 22 2.11 -14.72 0.21
N THR A 23 2.30 -14.27 1.45
CA THR A 23 2.29 -15.13 2.64
C THR A 23 0.91 -15.73 2.88
N GLY A 24 -0.17 -14.95 2.78
CA GLY A 24 -1.54 -15.44 2.90
C GLY A 24 -1.90 -16.47 1.83
N HIS A 25 -1.50 -16.22 0.57
CA HIS A 25 -1.67 -17.15 -0.53
C HIS A 25 -0.83 -18.43 -0.34
N ALA A 26 0.41 -18.28 0.13
CA ALA A 26 1.29 -19.40 0.47
C ALA A 26 0.70 -20.27 1.59
N LEU A 27 0.04 -19.68 2.59
CA LEU A 27 -0.67 -20.40 3.65
C LEU A 27 -1.86 -21.21 3.13
N ILE A 28 -2.62 -20.66 2.17
CA ILE A 28 -3.79 -21.33 1.57
C ILE A 28 -3.34 -22.49 0.66
N VAL A 29 -2.30 -22.28 -0.15
CA VAL A 29 -1.80 -23.30 -1.09
C VAL A 29 -0.97 -24.37 -0.37
N SER A 30 -0.30 -24.01 0.73
CA SER A 30 0.32 -24.92 1.69
C SER A 30 -0.78 -25.62 2.51
N SER A 31 -1.49 -26.51 1.82
CA SER A 31 -2.51 -27.44 2.30
C SER A 31 -2.08 -28.30 3.51
N TYR A 32 -0.81 -28.26 3.92
CA TYR A 32 -0.33 -28.78 5.20
C TYR A 32 -0.85 -28.02 6.43
N PHE A 33 -1.13 -26.71 6.32
CA PHE A 33 -1.59 -25.90 7.46
C PHE A 33 -3.10 -26.02 7.69
N THR A 34 -3.88 -26.14 6.61
CA THR A 34 -5.34 -26.37 6.66
C THR A 34 -5.72 -27.68 7.35
N ARG A 35 -4.85 -28.70 7.32
CA ARG A 35 -5.14 -29.99 7.97
C ARG A 35 -5.02 -29.93 9.50
N GLN A 36 -4.23 -29.00 10.04
CA GLN A 36 -4.06 -28.77 11.49
C GLN A 36 -4.95 -27.64 12.02
N HIS A 37 -5.13 -26.55 11.26
CA HIS A 37 -5.89 -25.36 11.69
C HIS A 37 -7.26 -25.19 11.03
N GLY A 38 -7.61 -26.01 10.04
CA GLY A 38 -8.93 -26.00 9.39
C GLY A 38 -9.38 -24.62 8.93
N ILE A 39 -10.58 -24.22 9.37
CA ILE A 39 -11.26 -22.96 9.06
C ILE A 39 -10.47 -21.75 9.60
N SER A 40 -9.77 -21.90 10.73
CA SER A 40 -9.00 -20.82 11.36
C SER A 40 -7.86 -20.33 10.44
N GLY A 41 -7.19 -21.26 9.74
CA GLY A 41 -6.15 -20.91 8.77
C GLY A 41 -6.65 -20.11 7.57
N ILE A 42 -7.88 -20.39 7.12
CA ILE A 42 -8.53 -19.64 6.02
C ILE A 42 -8.86 -18.22 6.48
N ILE A 43 -9.38 -18.06 7.71
CA ILE A 43 -9.69 -16.74 8.28
C ILE A 43 -8.42 -15.91 8.43
N THR A 44 -7.33 -16.49 8.94
CA THR A 44 -6.05 -15.80 9.07
C THR A 44 -5.50 -15.38 7.71
N ALA A 45 -5.57 -16.23 6.69
CA ALA A 45 -5.11 -15.89 5.35
C ALA A 45 -5.95 -14.78 4.71
N ALA A 46 -7.28 -14.86 4.83
CA ALA A 46 -8.19 -13.82 4.35
C ALA A 46 -7.94 -12.47 5.06
N ALA A 47 -7.73 -12.49 6.37
CA ALA A 47 -7.38 -11.30 7.14
C ALA A 47 -6.02 -10.71 6.70
N CYS A 48 -5.02 -11.55 6.44
CA CYS A 48 -3.69 -11.12 5.98
C CYS A 48 -3.76 -10.44 4.61
N ILE A 49 -4.53 -11.00 3.68
CA ILE A 49 -4.78 -10.40 2.36
C ILE A 49 -5.55 -9.08 2.51
N ALA A 50 -6.61 -9.06 3.31
CA ALA A 50 -7.41 -7.85 3.55
C ALA A 50 -6.57 -6.72 4.15
N ILE A 51 -5.71 -7.01 5.13
CA ILE A 51 -4.77 -6.06 5.74
C ILE A 51 -3.73 -5.58 4.72
N GLY A 52 -3.18 -6.47 3.89
CA GLY A 52 -2.23 -6.10 2.83
C GLY A 52 -2.82 -5.14 1.79
N VAL A 53 -4.09 -5.35 1.42
CA VAL A 53 -4.83 -4.44 0.53
C VAL A 53 -5.17 -3.12 1.24
N LEU A 54 -5.60 -3.17 2.50
CA LEU A 54 -5.92 -1.99 3.30
C LEU A 54 -4.70 -1.06 3.46
N LEU A 55 -3.51 -1.62 3.69
CA LEU A 55 -2.25 -0.87 3.75
C LEU A 55 -1.84 -0.23 2.41
N SER A 56 -2.37 -0.70 1.29
CA SER A 56 -2.09 -0.16 -0.05
C SER A 56 -2.94 1.08 -0.40
N LEU A 57 -4.11 1.24 0.21
CA LEU A 57 -5.00 2.40 0.04
C LEU A 57 -4.39 3.76 0.46
N PRO A 58 -3.82 3.92 1.67
CA PRO A 58 -3.25 5.20 2.11
C PRO A 58 -2.07 5.62 1.22
N THR A 59 -1.36 4.66 0.62
CA THR A 59 -0.28 4.90 -0.33
C THR A 59 -0.79 5.60 -1.60
N LYS A 60 -1.92 5.15 -2.15
CA LYS A 60 -2.52 5.79 -3.34
C LYS A 60 -3.05 7.19 -3.06
N ILE A 61 -3.69 7.39 -1.91
CA ILE A 61 -4.23 8.71 -1.53
C ILE A 61 -3.09 9.72 -1.37
N TYR A 62 -1.98 9.32 -0.74
CA TYR A 62 -0.85 10.22 -0.53
C TYR A 62 -0.17 10.63 -1.84
N LEU A 63 -0.02 9.71 -2.80
CA LEU A 63 0.55 10.03 -4.11
C LEU A 63 -0.32 11.02 -4.88
N THR A 64 -1.65 10.89 -4.80
CA THR A 64 -2.60 11.84 -5.41
C THR A 64 -2.46 13.24 -4.80
N ILE A 65 -2.37 13.35 -3.47
CA ILE A 65 -2.19 14.64 -2.80
C ILE A 65 -0.86 15.28 -3.22
N LEU A 66 0.22 14.48 -3.26
CA LEU A 66 1.54 14.95 -3.68
C LEU A 66 1.54 15.44 -5.14
N LEU A 67 0.86 14.72 -6.04
CA LEU A 67 0.71 15.09 -7.44
C LEU A 67 -0.06 16.42 -7.59
N MET A 68 -1.18 16.55 -6.86
CA MET A 68 -2.01 17.74 -6.89
C MET A 68 -1.24 18.98 -6.39
N GLU A 69 -0.35 18.80 -5.40
CA GLU A 69 0.49 19.87 -4.90
C GLU A 69 1.63 20.24 -5.87
N ALA A 70 2.19 19.27 -6.60
CA ALA A 70 3.15 19.51 -7.67
C ALA A 70 2.50 20.25 -8.85
N GLU A 71 1.28 19.87 -9.26
CA GLU A 71 0.50 20.57 -10.30
C GLU A 71 0.21 22.02 -9.90
N LYS A 72 -0.23 22.28 -8.67
CA LYS A 72 -0.45 23.65 -8.18
C LYS A 72 0.79 24.53 -8.32
N ARG A 73 1.97 23.99 -8.03
CA ARG A 73 3.25 24.74 -8.18
C ARG A 73 3.57 25.01 -9.64
N TYR A 74 3.38 24.02 -10.52
CA TYR A 74 3.59 24.15 -11.95
C TYR A 74 2.67 25.22 -12.58
N LEU A 75 1.38 25.20 -12.22
CA LEU A 75 0.39 26.19 -12.67
C LEU A 75 0.71 27.60 -12.19
N LYS A 76 1.16 27.75 -10.93
CA LYS A 76 1.54 29.06 -10.38
C LYS A 76 2.76 29.66 -11.10
N ALA A 77 3.71 28.83 -11.50
CA ALA A 77 4.89 29.26 -12.27
C ALA A 77 4.54 29.70 -13.71
N HIS A 78 3.54 29.08 -14.34
CA HIS A 78 3.12 29.42 -15.70
C HIS A 78 2.05 30.53 -15.79
N SER A 79 1.38 30.88 -14.67
CA SER A 79 0.41 31.98 -14.63
C SER A 79 1.05 33.39 -14.55
N HIS A 80 2.36 33.50 -14.33
CA HIS A 80 3.09 34.78 -14.28
C HIS A 80 3.85 35.05 -15.59
N LYS A 81 3.18 34.93 -16.74
CA LYS A 81 3.66 35.56 -17.97
C LYS A 81 3.07 36.97 -18.00
N PRO A 82 3.84 38.04 -17.66
CA PRO A 82 3.37 39.39 -17.89
C PRO A 82 3.12 39.54 -19.39
N LYS A 83 1.93 40.02 -19.73
CA LYS A 83 1.55 40.42 -21.07
C LYS A 83 2.28 41.71 -21.42
#